data_AF-A0A5K3FYG3-F1
#
_entry.id   AF-A0A5K3FYG3-F1
#
_cell.length_a   1.000
_cell.length_b   1.000
_cell.length_c   1.000
_cell.angle_alpha   90.00
_cell.angle_beta   90.00
_cell.angle_gamma   90.00
#
_symmetry.space_group_name_H-M   'P 1'
#
loop_
_entity.id
_entity.type
_entity.pdbx_description
1 polymer ?
#
loop_
_entity_poly.entity_id
_entity_poly.type
_entity_poly.pdbx_seq_one_letter_code
_entity_poly.pdbx_strand_id
1 'polypeptide(L)'
;MEGANTNINAMPSIEDTSFVSKGSKSFGGAGIALSREKLADSDRRLLEKRKQFQTQIAESKKKREDLMSRQENLLYQMMRFDGFIRDNEAKRVRAVSKYLTERRMIEEKTEEGARLRVEFGKAKLAYEQMRNKVEEYKKYEAYLMRVIDLLPPDYIKIADNVLGGLIVRYNTLYTTNQSLLSEMNKKSESIREANAQLQSLREEHCSRILTLNSKLADLYGERDRNNEQRQRLMQRFYQNHKELRNQEYILTLRKILSALGSNSSKAERK
;
A
#
# COMPACT_ATOMS: atom_id res chain seq x y z
N MET A 1 -62.01 -9.94 -34.69
CA MET A 1 -62.82 -11.13 -34.37
C MET A 1 -64.04 -10.61 -33.62
N GLU A 2 -65.08 -10.24 -34.37
CA GLU A 2 -66.18 -11.15 -34.75
C GLU A 2 -66.74 -11.87 -33.53
N GLY A 3 -67.99 -11.53 -33.19
CA GLY A 3 -68.72 -12.11 -32.08
C GLY A 3 -70.14 -11.58 -32.08
N ALA A 4 -70.90 -12.02 -33.08
CA ALA A 4 -72.28 -11.66 -33.34
C ALA A 4 -73.14 -11.82 -32.08
N ASN A 5 -73.85 -10.76 -31.73
CA ASN A 5 -74.88 -10.76 -30.70
C ASN A 5 -76.17 -11.36 -31.30
N THR A 6 -76.26 -12.69 -31.31
CA THR A 6 -77.47 -13.41 -31.74
C THR A 6 -78.47 -13.46 -30.59
N ASN A 7 -79.43 -12.55 -30.66
CA ASN A 7 -80.66 -12.54 -29.88
C ASN A 7 -81.48 -13.81 -30.16
N ILE A 8 -81.40 -14.80 -29.26
CA ILE A 8 -82.17 -16.06 -29.33
C ILE A 8 -83.34 -15.98 -28.36
N ASN A 9 -84.34 -15.16 -28.68
CA ASN A 9 -85.65 -15.19 -28.04
C ASN A 9 -86.72 -14.89 -29.10
N ALA A 10 -86.98 -15.87 -29.96
CA ALA A 10 -88.19 -15.92 -30.76
C ALA A 10 -89.03 -17.09 -30.22
N MET A 11 -89.95 -16.78 -29.29
CA MET A 11 -91.13 -17.62 -29.10
C MET A 11 -92.14 -17.24 -30.18
N PRO A 12 -92.78 -18.20 -30.86
CA PRO A 12 -93.80 -17.87 -31.84
C PRO A 12 -95.05 -17.39 -31.10
N SER A 13 -95.51 -16.19 -31.46
CA SER A 13 -96.80 -15.63 -31.08
C SER A 13 -97.91 -16.61 -31.43
N ILE A 14 -98.70 -16.99 -30.43
CA ILE A 14 -99.91 -17.77 -30.60
C ILE A 14 -100.96 -16.82 -31.20
N GLU A 15 -101.21 -16.94 -32.49
CA GLU A 15 -102.34 -16.29 -33.15
C GLU A 15 -103.66 -16.90 -32.66
N ASP A 16 -104.57 -16.02 -32.23
CA ASP A 16 -105.96 -16.32 -31.93
C ASP A 16 -106.68 -16.85 -33.18
N THR A 17 -106.78 -18.17 -33.28
CA THR A 17 -107.64 -18.83 -34.26
C THR A 17 -109.05 -18.93 -33.70
N SER A 18 -109.87 -17.92 -34.02
CA SER A 18 -111.31 -17.95 -33.81
C SER A 18 -111.98 -18.91 -34.81
N PHE A 19 -112.31 -20.10 -34.35
CA PHE A 19 -113.13 -21.08 -35.07
C PHE A 19 -114.61 -20.67 -34.98
N VAL A 20 -115.16 -20.14 -36.08
CA VAL A 20 -116.60 -19.97 -36.27
C VAL A 20 -117.12 -21.10 -37.17
N SER A 21 -117.75 -22.10 -36.55
CA SER A 21 -118.58 -23.09 -37.23
C SER A 21 -120.05 -22.79 -36.95
N LYS A 22 -120.77 -22.32 -37.97
CA LYS A 22 -122.23 -22.38 -38.05
C LYS A 22 -122.59 -23.27 -39.22
N GLY A 23 -123.04 -24.49 -38.91
CA GLY A 23 -123.58 -25.43 -39.88
C GLY A 23 -125.04 -25.15 -40.23
N SER A 24 -125.57 -25.94 -41.16
CA SER A 24 -126.97 -26.39 -41.18
C SER A 24 -127.09 -27.65 -42.04
N LYS A 25 -127.91 -28.58 -41.56
CA LYS A 25 -128.01 -30.00 -41.94
C LYS A 25 -129.07 -30.26 -43.03
N SER A 26 -128.95 -31.39 -43.71
CA SER A 26 -129.86 -32.57 -43.64
C SER A 26 -129.22 -33.71 -44.45
N PHE A 27 -129.06 -34.95 -43.98
CA PHE A 27 -130.06 -35.99 -43.74
C PHE A 27 -129.40 -37.18 -42.97
N GLY A 28 -130.17 -37.95 -42.19
CA GLY A 28 -129.80 -39.30 -41.69
C GLY A 28 -129.53 -39.43 -40.18
N GLY A 29 -130.56 -39.82 -39.42
CA GLY A 29 -130.66 -39.82 -37.95
C GLY A 29 -129.79 -40.79 -37.12
N ALA A 30 -128.82 -41.52 -37.69
CA ALA A 30 -127.90 -42.39 -36.94
C ALA A 30 -126.44 -41.87 -36.91
N GLY A 31 -126.04 -41.01 -37.85
CA GLY A 31 -124.66 -40.48 -37.91
C GLY A 31 -124.40 -39.27 -37.01
N ILE A 32 -125.45 -38.53 -36.61
CA ILE A 32 -125.31 -37.28 -35.83
C ILE A 32 -124.94 -37.56 -34.36
N ALA A 33 -125.42 -38.68 -33.80
CA ALA A 33 -125.06 -39.10 -32.43
C ALA A 33 -123.58 -39.56 -32.37
N LEU A 34 -123.16 -40.42 -33.30
CA LEU A 34 -121.78 -40.90 -33.43
C LEU A 34 -120.78 -39.78 -33.75
N SER A 35 -121.16 -38.81 -34.59
CA SER A 35 -120.31 -37.65 -34.89
C SER A 35 -120.18 -36.69 -33.70
N ARG A 36 -121.22 -36.55 -32.88
CA ARG A 36 -121.19 -35.71 -31.67
C ARG A 36 -120.38 -36.36 -30.54
N GLU A 37 -120.44 -37.68 -30.43
CA GLU A 37 -119.59 -38.47 -29.51
C GLU A 37 -118.12 -38.45 -29.94
N LYS A 38 -117.83 -38.64 -31.24
CA LYS A 38 -116.46 -38.53 -31.79
C LYS A 38 -115.87 -37.13 -31.63
N LEU A 39 -116.68 -36.07 -31.81
CA LEU A 39 -116.26 -34.69 -31.58
C LEU A 39 -115.97 -34.43 -30.09
N ALA A 40 -116.83 -34.92 -29.20
CA ALA A 40 -116.59 -34.81 -27.76
C ALA A 40 -115.34 -35.59 -27.31
N ASP A 41 -115.08 -36.76 -27.89
CA ASP A 41 -113.88 -37.54 -27.61
C ASP A 41 -112.61 -36.90 -28.23
N SER A 42 -112.72 -36.28 -29.40
CA SER A 42 -111.61 -35.49 -29.98
C SER A 42 -111.31 -34.24 -29.17
N ASP A 43 -112.34 -33.55 -28.67
CA ASP A 43 -112.20 -32.38 -27.80
C ASP A 43 -111.59 -32.77 -26.44
N ARG A 44 -111.98 -33.93 -25.89
CA ARG A 44 -111.38 -34.49 -24.68
C ARG A 44 -109.89 -34.80 -24.88
N ARG A 45 -109.52 -35.43 -26.00
CA ARG A 45 -108.12 -35.71 -26.36
C ARG A 45 -107.32 -34.43 -26.61
N LEU A 46 -107.92 -33.43 -27.24
CA LEU A 46 -107.29 -32.13 -27.48
C LEU A 46 -107.02 -31.40 -26.16
N LEU A 47 -107.98 -31.42 -25.23
CA LEU A 47 -107.83 -30.84 -23.90
C LEU A 47 -106.75 -31.56 -23.09
N GLU A 48 -106.70 -32.89 -23.16
CA GLU A 48 -105.66 -33.69 -22.51
C GLU A 48 -104.27 -33.41 -23.10
N LYS A 49 -104.15 -33.31 -24.43
CA LYS A 49 -102.90 -32.91 -25.09
C LYS A 49 -102.48 -31.49 -24.73
N ARG A 50 -103.42 -30.55 -24.67
CA ARG A 50 -103.15 -29.15 -24.27
C ARG A 50 -102.68 -29.08 -22.80
N LYS A 51 -103.28 -29.88 -21.91
CA LYS A 51 -102.78 -30.06 -20.52
C LYS A 51 -101.37 -30.66 -20.50
N GLN A 52 -101.10 -31.72 -21.28
CA GLN A 52 -99.77 -32.34 -21.38
C GLN A 52 -98.70 -31.37 -21.92
N PHE A 53 -99.04 -30.55 -22.92
CA PHE A 53 -98.13 -29.51 -23.43
C PHE A 53 -97.91 -28.40 -22.40
N GLN A 54 -98.95 -27.95 -21.69
CA GLN A 54 -98.80 -26.98 -20.61
C GLN A 54 -97.89 -27.49 -19.49
N THR A 55 -98.02 -28.77 -19.10
CA THR A 55 -97.13 -29.37 -18.10
C THR A 55 -95.70 -29.45 -18.62
N GLN A 56 -95.47 -29.85 -19.88
CA GLN A 56 -94.13 -29.90 -20.48
C GLN A 56 -93.48 -28.51 -20.61
N ILE A 57 -94.26 -27.48 -20.97
CA ILE A 57 -93.77 -26.10 -21.04
C ILE A 57 -93.41 -25.60 -19.64
N ALA A 58 -94.24 -25.87 -18.63
CA ALA A 58 -93.97 -25.51 -17.24
C ALA A 58 -92.71 -26.21 -16.71
N GLU A 59 -92.53 -27.51 -17.00
CA GLU A 59 -91.33 -28.27 -16.65
C GLU A 59 -90.08 -27.76 -17.37
N SER A 60 -90.17 -27.44 -18.66
CA SER A 60 -89.07 -26.87 -19.44
C SER A 60 -88.68 -25.49 -18.94
N LYS A 61 -89.67 -24.64 -18.62
CA LYS A 61 -89.45 -23.32 -18.01
C LYS A 61 -88.74 -23.46 -16.66
N LYS A 62 -89.21 -24.35 -15.79
CA LYS A 62 -88.57 -24.65 -14.50
C LYS A 62 -87.13 -25.14 -14.69
N LYS A 63 -86.88 -26.07 -15.61
CA LYS A 63 -85.51 -26.55 -15.92
C LYS A 63 -84.60 -25.43 -16.42
N ARG A 64 -85.12 -24.50 -17.23
CA ARG A 64 -84.37 -23.35 -17.72
C ARG A 64 -84.05 -22.37 -16.59
N GLU A 65 -85.00 -22.09 -15.71
CA GLU A 65 -84.79 -21.25 -14.51
C GLU A 65 -83.76 -21.90 -13.56
N ASP A 66 -83.87 -23.20 -13.30
CA ASP A 66 -82.90 -23.96 -12.50
C ASP A 66 -81.50 -23.94 -13.13
N LEU A 67 -81.39 -24.06 -14.46
CA LEU A 67 -80.11 -24.00 -15.18
C LEU A 67 -79.49 -22.60 -15.10
N MET A 68 -80.28 -21.55 -15.29
CA MET A 68 -79.81 -20.17 -15.16
C MET A 68 -79.31 -19.90 -13.74
N SER A 69 -80.07 -20.31 -12.72
CA SER A 69 -79.65 -20.18 -11.32
C SER A 69 -78.35 -20.92 -11.03
N ARG A 70 -78.16 -22.14 -11.59
CA ARG A 70 -76.89 -22.88 -11.46
C ARG A 70 -75.72 -22.18 -12.14
N GLN A 71 -75.94 -21.59 -13.33
CA GLN A 71 -74.91 -20.82 -14.03
C GLN A 71 -74.51 -19.58 -13.24
N GLU A 72 -75.46 -18.81 -12.72
CA GLU A 72 -75.20 -17.65 -11.87
C GLU A 72 -74.43 -18.03 -10.60
N ASN A 73 -74.81 -19.12 -9.94
CA ASN A 73 -74.09 -19.66 -8.79
C ASN A 73 -72.65 -20.06 -9.13
N LEU A 74 -72.42 -20.68 -10.30
CA LEU A 74 -71.08 -21.06 -10.74
C LEU A 74 -70.21 -19.82 -11.02
N LEU A 75 -70.76 -18.80 -11.68
CA LEU A 75 -70.06 -17.54 -11.92
C LEU A 75 -69.70 -16.84 -10.61
N TYR A 76 -70.63 -16.80 -9.65
CA TYR A 76 -70.37 -16.25 -8.33
C TYR A 76 -69.24 -17.01 -7.60
N GLN A 77 -69.27 -18.35 -7.64
CA GLN A 77 -68.20 -19.16 -7.06
C GLN A 77 -66.86 -18.92 -7.75
N MET A 78 -66.83 -18.84 -9.07
CA MET A 78 -65.62 -18.54 -9.84
C MET A 78 -65.03 -17.18 -9.44
N MET A 79 -65.85 -16.12 -9.38
CA MET A 79 -65.39 -14.80 -8.91
C MET A 79 -64.84 -14.84 -7.49
N ARG A 80 -65.46 -15.64 -6.60
CA ARG A 80 -64.98 -15.83 -5.23
C ARG A 80 -63.64 -16.57 -5.20
N PHE A 81 -63.48 -17.63 -6.00
CA PHE A 81 -62.21 -18.36 -6.14
C PHE A 81 -61.11 -17.47 -6.70
N ASP A 82 -61.40 -16.66 -7.73
CA ASP A 82 -60.45 -15.70 -8.28
C ASP A 82 -60.02 -14.68 -7.23
N GLY A 83 -60.96 -14.20 -6.40
CA GLY A 83 -60.66 -13.38 -5.22
C GLY A 83 -59.70 -14.08 -4.26
N PHE A 84 -60.00 -15.33 -3.88
CA PHE A 84 -59.14 -16.12 -2.98
C PHE A 84 -57.75 -16.38 -3.56
N ILE A 85 -57.63 -16.67 -4.86
CA ILE A 85 -56.35 -16.89 -5.53
C ILE A 85 -55.51 -15.61 -5.49
N ARG A 86 -56.11 -14.46 -5.83
CA ARG A 86 -55.41 -13.16 -5.76
C ARG A 86 -54.96 -12.81 -4.35
N ASP A 87 -55.82 -13.03 -3.36
CA ASP A 87 -55.48 -12.76 -1.95
C ASP A 87 -54.38 -13.69 -1.44
N ASN A 88 -54.41 -14.96 -1.81
CA ASN A 88 -53.38 -15.93 -1.45
C ASN A 88 -52.05 -15.57 -2.11
N GLU A 89 -52.07 -15.23 -3.40
CA GLU A 89 -50.86 -14.81 -4.12
C GLU A 89 -50.30 -13.50 -3.52
N ALA A 90 -51.15 -12.54 -3.17
CA ALA A 90 -50.73 -11.33 -2.48
C ALA A 90 -50.13 -11.61 -1.08
N LYS A 91 -50.64 -12.62 -0.35
CA LYS A 91 -50.04 -13.08 0.91
C LYS A 91 -48.70 -13.76 0.66
N ARG A 92 -48.58 -14.62 -0.36
CA ARG A 92 -47.34 -15.30 -0.74
C ARG A 92 -46.25 -14.31 -1.12
N VAL A 93 -46.57 -13.35 -2.00
CA VAL A 93 -45.63 -12.30 -2.44
C VAL A 93 -45.18 -11.44 -1.26
N ARG A 94 -46.11 -11.03 -0.37
CA ARG A 94 -45.74 -10.28 0.84
C ARG A 94 -44.84 -11.08 1.78
N ALA A 95 -45.15 -12.35 2.02
CA ALA A 95 -44.34 -13.22 2.86
C ALA A 95 -42.92 -13.42 2.29
N VAL A 96 -42.82 -13.65 0.97
CA VAL A 96 -41.53 -13.81 0.28
C VAL A 96 -40.73 -12.50 0.32
N SER A 97 -41.36 -11.37 0.02
CA SER A 97 -40.71 -10.05 0.07
C SER A 97 -40.20 -9.73 1.48
N LYS A 98 -41.02 -9.99 2.51
CA LYS A 98 -40.62 -9.84 3.91
C LYS A 98 -39.43 -10.74 4.26
N TYR A 99 -39.48 -12.01 3.90
CA TYR A 99 -38.38 -12.94 4.14
C TYR A 99 -37.07 -12.48 3.46
N LEU A 100 -37.14 -12.06 2.19
CA LEU A 100 -35.94 -11.62 1.46
C LEU A 100 -35.34 -10.33 2.04
N THR A 101 -36.18 -9.39 2.46
CA THR A 101 -35.73 -8.14 3.11
C THR A 101 -35.10 -8.43 4.47
N GLU A 102 -35.74 -9.24 5.31
CA GLU A 102 -35.19 -9.66 6.60
C GLU A 102 -33.87 -10.42 6.43
N ARG A 103 -33.79 -11.34 5.47
CA ARG A 103 -32.56 -12.09 5.19
C ARG A 103 -31.40 -11.17 4.79
N ARG A 104 -31.65 -10.19 3.93
CA ARG A 104 -30.65 -9.19 3.54
C ARG A 104 -30.19 -8.35 4.73
N MET A 105 -31.13 -7.89 5.55
CA MET A 105 -30.83 -7.13 6.76
C MET A 105 -29.95 -7.93 7.74
N ILE A 106 -30.24 -9.22 7.92
CA ILE A 106 -29.42 -10.10 8.75
C ILE A 106 -28.01 -10.22 8.18
N GLU A 107 -27.88 -10.46 6.88
CA GLU A 107 -26.58 -10.58 6.20
C GLU A 107 -25.73 -9.30 6.38
N GLU A 108 -26.29 -8.14 6.06
CA GLU A 108 -25.64 -6.84 6.25
C GLU A 108 -25.22 -6.60 7.71
N LYS A 109 -26.08 -6.91 8.68
CA LYS A 109 -25.77 -6.75 10.10
C LYS A 109 -24.70 -7.73 10.60
N THR A 110 -24.69 -8.95 10.07
CA THR A 110 -23.67 -9.93 10.43
C THR A 110 -22.29 -9.53 9.91
N GLU A 111 -22.22 -9.01 8.68
CA GLU A 111 -20.99 -8.50 8.08
C GLU A 111 -20.50 -7.25 8.81
N GLU A 112 -21.38 -6.29 9.07
CA GLU A 112 -21.08 -5.09 9.85
C GLU A 112 -20.54 -5.46 11.24
N GLY A 113 -21.19 -6.41 11.92
CA GLY A 113 -20.75 -6.92 13.21
C GLY A 113 -19.38 -7.60 13.14
N ALA A 114 -19.10 -8.36 12.09
CA ALA A 114 -17.78 -8.97 11.88
C ALA A 114 -16.70 -7.90 11.69
N ARG A 115 -16.96 -6.90 10.86
CA ARG A 115 -16.05 -5.76 10.64
C ARG A 115 -15.77 -5.00 11.94
N LEU A 116 -16.83 -4.66 12.69
CA LEU A 116 -16.69 -3.94 13.96
C LEU A 116 -15.90 -4.73 15.00
N ARG A 117 -16.07 -6.06 15.07
CA ARG A 117 -15.27 -6.92 15.96
C ARG A 117 -13.78 -6.86 15.63
N VAL A 118 -13.42 -6.85 14.35
CA VAL A 118 -12.03 -6.73 13.91
C VAL A 118 -11.45 -5.37 14.31
N GLU A 119 -12.16 -4.28 14.00
CA GLU A 119 -11.71 -2.93 14.36
C GLU A 119 -11.59 -2.73 15.87
N PHE A 120 -12.54 -3.26 16.63
CA PHE A 120 -12.47 -3.26 18.09
C PHE A 120 -11.25 -4.04 18.60
N GLY A 121 -10.94 -5.20 18.01
CA GLY A 121 -9.75 -5.98 18.35
C GLY A 121 -8.45 -5.20 18.12
N LYS A 122 -8.34 -4.50 16.98
CA LYS A 122 -7.19 -3.62 16.68
C LYS A 122 -7.07 -2.48 17.68
N ALA A 123 -8.18 -1.79 17.96
CA ALA A 123 -8.21 -0.68 18.92
C ALA A 123 -7.83 -1.14 20.34
N LYS A 124 -8.34 -2.30 20.76
CA LYS A 124 -8.00 -2.90 22.06
C LYS A 124 -6.52 -3.24 22.17
N LEU A 125 -5.94 -3.85 21.14
CA LEU A 125 -4.50 -4.15 21.11
C LEU A 125 -3.66 -2.87 21.19
N ALA A 126 -4.01 -1.84 20.41
CA ALA A 126 -3.33 -0.55 20.46
C ALA A 126 -3.45 0.12 21.84
N TYR A 127 -4.62 0.03 22.48
CA TYR A 127 -4.82 0.51 23.84
C TYR A 127 -3.93 -0.21 24.84
N GLU A 128 -3.87 -1.55 24.80
CA GLU A 128 -3.02 -2.34 25.69
C GLU A 128 -1.53 -2.00 25.50
N GLN A 129 -1.07 -1.86 24.26
CA GLN A 129 0.29 -1.42 23.96
C GLN A 129 0.59 -0.03 24.52
N MET A 130 -0.34 0.92 24.37
CA MET A 130 -0.17 2.27 24.88
C MET A 130 -0.17 2.29 26.42
N ARG A 131 -1.07 1.51 27.05
CA ARG A 131 -1.12 1.35 28.50
C ARG A 131 0.18 0.78 29.05
N ASN A 132 0.74 -0.24 28.40
CA ASN A 132 2.03 -0.82 28.80
C ASN A 132 3.17 0.20 28.69
N LYS A 133 3.19 0.99 27.62
CA LYS A 133 4.17 2.09 27.46
C LYS A 133 4.04 3.14 28.57
N VAL A 134 2.80 3.53 28.92
CA VAL A 134 2.57 4.49 30.01
C VAL A 134 3.12 3.95 31.34
N GLU A 135 2.82 2.70 31.68
CA GLU A 135 3.37 2.09 32.90
C GLU A 135 4.90 1.94 32.86
N GLU A 136 5.47 1.60 31.69
CA GLU A 136 6.92 1.55 31.51
C GLU A 136 7.57 2.92 31.72
N TYR A 137 6.96 3.99 31.20
CA TYR A 137 7.51 5.34 31.26
C TYR A 137 7.25 6.07 32.57
N LYS A 138 6.33 5.58 33.41
CA LYS A 138 5.97 6.15 34.72
C LYS A 138 7.17 6.29 35.66
N LYS A 139 8.14 5.39 35.59
CA LYS A 139 9.38 5.49 36.38
C LYS A 139 10.21 6.73 36.00
N TYR A 140 10.24 7.09 34.72
CA TYR A 140 10.96 8.27 34.25
C TYR A 140 10.20 9.55 34.57
N GLU A 141 8.86 9.53 34.46
CA GLU A 141 8.02 10.63 34.94
C GLU A 141 8.29 10.91 36.43
N ALA A 142 8.23 9.88 37.28
CA ALA A 142 8.49 10.01 38.71
C ALA A 142 9.91 10.56 39.00
N TYR A 143 10.91 10.13 38.22
CA TYR A 143 12.26 10.67 38.31
C TYR A 143 12.32 12.15 37.90
N LEU A 144 11.72 12.51 36.77
CA LEU A 144 11.71 13.88 36.25
C LEU A 144 10.99 14.84 37.21
N MET A 145 9.90 14.40 37.83
CA MET A 145 9.22 15.18 38.87
C MET A 145 10.14 15.47 40.06
N ARG A 146 10.90 14.47 40.55
CA ARG A 146 11.89 14.70 41.61
C ARG A 146 13.00 15.65 41.18
N VAL A 147 13.43 15.60 39.91
CA VAL A 147 14.42 16.54 39.37
C VAL A 147 13.84 17.96 39.37
N ILE A 148 12.58 18.12 38.99
CA ILE A 148 11.86 19.40 39.05
C ILE A 148 11.78 19.93 40.49
N ASP A 149 11.52 19.07 41.48
CA ASP A 149 11.48 19.48 42.89
C ASP A 149 12.83 19.98 43.42
N LEU A 150 13.94 19.50 42.85
CA LEU A 150 15.30 19.92 43.21
C LEU A 150 15.77 21.18 42.46
N LEU A 151 15.03 21.60 41.44
CA LEU A 151 15.42 22.73 40.62
C LEU A 151 15.14 24.05 41.35
N PRO A 152 16.07 25.04 41.28
CA PRO A 152 15.81 26.36 41.84
C PRO A 152 14.54 26.99 41.24
N PRO A 153 13.86 27.88 41.99
CA PRO A 153 12.77 28.67 41.43
C PRO A 153 13.22 29.43 40.18
N ASP A 154 12.35 29.52 39.18
CA ASP A 154 12.60 30.23 37.91
C ASP A 154 13.82 29.76 37.10
N TYR A 155 14.27 28.52 37.30
CA TYR A 155 15.44 27.99 36.60
C TYR A 155 15.29 27.94 35.08
N ILE A 156 14.06 27.71 34.56
CA ILE A 156 13.78 27.69 33.12
C ILE A 156 12.58 28.59 32.82
N LYS A 157 12.87 29.77 32.27
CA LYS A 157 11.89 30.82 31.97
C LYS A 157 11.26 30.72 30.57
N ILE A 158 11.74 29.79 29.74
CA ILE A 158 11.56 29.82 28.28
C ILE A 158 10.42 28.91 27.79
N ALA A 159 9.70 28.20 28.69
CA ALA A 159 8.67 27.25 28.29
C ALA A 159 7.40 27.35 29.13
N ASP A 160 6.27 26.98 28.50
CA ASP A 160 4.93 26.94 29.11
C ASP A 160 4.87 26.03 30.34
N ASN A 161 5.73 25.01 30.41
CA ASN A 161 5.93 24.19 31.58
C ASN A 161 7.42 23.87 31.80
N VAL A 162 7.79 23.66 33.07
CA VAL A 162 9.18 23.44 33.50
C VAL A 162 9.79 22.21 32.82
N LEU A 163 9.00 21.13 32.65
CA LEU A 163 9.47 19.89 32.05
C LEU A 163 9.85 20.07 30.57
N GLY A 164 8.99 20.71 29.79
CA GLY A 164 9.23 21.04 28.38
C GLY A 164 10.44 21.94 28.22
N GLY A 165 10.58 22.92 29.11
CA GLY A 165 11.78 23.77 29.18
C GLY A 165 13.05 22.97 29.44
N LEU A 166 13.00 21.99 30.34
CA LEU A 166 14.13 21.11 30.64
C LEU A 166 14.51 20.25 29.44
N ILE A 167 13.52 19.70 28.72
CA ILE A 167 13.74 18.90 27.51
C ILE A 167 14.40 19.75 26.41
N VAL A 168 13.89 20.95 26.14
CA VAL A 168 14.47 21.85 25.13
C VAL A 168 15.91 22.18 25.47
N ARG A 169 16.16 22.56 26.73
CA ARG A 169 17.52 22.90 27.18
C ARG A 169 18.46 21.70 27.11
N TYR A 170 18.02 20.51 27.51
CA TYR A 170 18.79 19.28 27.36
C TYR A 170 19.15 19.05 25.89
N ASN A 171 18.17 19.16 24.98
CA ASN A 171 18.41 18.95 23.54
C ASN A 171 19.40 19.97 22.98
N THR A 172 19.30 21.24 23.37
CA THR A 172 20.28 22.27 22.98
C THR A 172 21.67 21.93 23.50
N LEU A 173 21.82 21.66 24.80
CA LEU A 173 23.11 21.32 25.41
C LEU A 173 23.72 20.06 24.80
N TYR A 174 22.91 19.03 24.59
CA TYR A 174 23.34 17.79 23.96
C TYR A 174 23.85 18.04 22.54
N THR A 175 23.08 18.78 21.73
CA THR A 175 23.47 19.11 20.35
C THR A 175 24.75 19.94 20.32
N THR A 176 24.84 20.98 21.15
CA THR A 176 26.06 21.80 21.27
C THR A 176 27.25 20.96 21.71
N ASN A 177 27.08 20.06 22.68
CA ASN A 177 28.15 19.16 23.12
C ASN A 177 28.62 18.24 21.99
N GLN A 178 27.71 17.66 21.21
CA GLN A 178 28.07 16.82 20.06
C GLN A 178 28.84 17.62 19.00
N SER A 179 28.42 18.86 18.71
CA SER A 179 29.16 19.74 17.80
C SER A 179 30.56 20.06 18.33
N LEU A 180 30.69 20.39 19.61
CA LEU A 180 31.98 20.67 20.25
C LEU A 180 32.91 19.45 20.23
N LEU A 181 32.39 18.26 20.53
CA LEU A 181 33.16 17.01 20.45
C LEU A 181 33.65 16.74 19.03
N SER A 182 32.81 16.95 18.02
CA SER A 182 33.21 16.82 16.61
C SER A 182 34.33 17.79 16.25
N GLU A 183 34.20 19.07 16.63
CA GLU A 183 35.22 20.08 16.40
C GLU A 183 36.53 19.78 17.15
N MET A 184 36.44 19.30 18.39
CA MET A 184 37.60 18.87 19.17
C MET A 184 38.34 17.73 18.47
N ASN A 185 37.61 16.73 17.97
CA ASN A 185 38.20 15.60 17.25
C ASN A 185 38.89 16.04 15.96
N LYS A 186 38.26 16.93 15.17
CA LYS A 186 38.87 17.51 13.96
C LYS A 186 40.17 18.25 14.28
N LYS A 187 40.17 19.08 15.33
CA LYS A 187 41.38 19.81 15.75
C LYS A 187 42.46 18.85 16.24
N SER A 188 42.09 17.82 17.00
CA SER A 188 43.02 16.78 17.43
C SER A 188 43.66 16.06 16.25
N GLU A 189 42.91 15.77 15.19
CA GLU A 189 43.45 15.13 13.99
C GLU A 189 44.39 16.07 13.23
N SER A 190 44.00 17.33 13.06
CA SER A 190 44.88 18.35 12.44
C SER A 190 46.21 18.52 13.19
N ILE A 191 46.20 18.47 14.54
CA ILE A 191 47.42 18.48 15.35
C ILE A 191 48.28 17.24 15.10
N ARG A 192 47.67 16.06 14.97
CA ARG A 192 48.41 14.82 14.66
C ARG A 192 49.07 14.90 13.29
N GLU A 193 48.34 15.38 12.28
CA GLU A 193 48.87 15.57 10.93
C GLU A 193 50.04 16.57 10.91
N ALA A 194 49.89 17.72 11.57
CA ALA A 194 50.95 18.72 11.66
C ALA A 194 52.20 18.18 12.37
N ASN A 195 52.03 17.42 13.46
CA ASN A 195 53.14 16.78 14.16
C ASN A 195 53.84 15.71 13.30
N ALA A 196 53.07 14.91 12.53
CA ALA A 196 53.64 13.94 11.61
C ALA A 196 54.47 14.62 10.50
N GLN A 197 53.98 15.73 9.95
CA GLN A 197 54.71 16.53 8.97
C GLN A 197 55.99 17.13 9.55
N LEU A 198 55.93 17.70 10.77
CA LEU A 198 57.11 18.22 11.46
C LEU A 198 58.16 17.14 11.71
N GLN A 199 57.73 15.94 12.12
CA GLN A 199 58.62 14.82 12.35
C GLN A 199 59.29 14.36 11.05
N SER A 200 58.54 14.23 9.95
CA SER A 200 59.09 13.91 8.63
C SER A 200 60.12 14.95 8.17
N LEU A 201 59.84 16.24 8.36
CA LEU A 201 60.76 17.31 7.99
C LEU A 201 62.05 17.26 8.84
N ARG A 202 61.93 16.95 10.13
CA ARG A 202 63.09 16.77 11.02
C ARG A 202 63.97 15.59 10.58
N GLU A 203 63.36 14.49 10.17
CA GLU A 203 64.06 13.31 9.65
C GLU A 203 64.77 13.61 8.32
N GLU A 204 64.13 14.35 7.42
CA GLU A 204 64.74 14.81 6.17
C GLU A 204 65.94 15.73 6.44
N HIS A 205 65.79 16.71 7.33
CA HIS A 205 66.90 17.60 7.70
C HIS A 205 68.05 16.84 8.34
N CYS A 206 67.78 15.89 9.24
CA CYS A 206 68.82 15.04 9.84
C CYS A 206 69.57 14.24 8.77
N SER A 207 68.83 13.62 7.85
CA SER A 207 69.40 12.89 6.72
C SER A 207 70.26 13.80 5.84
N ARG A 208 69.80 15.02 5.57
CA ARG A 208 70.58 16.01 4.79
C ARG A 208 71.86 16.42 5.50
N ILE A 209 71.82 16.69 6.80
CA ILE A 209 73.02 16.99 7.59
C ILE A 209 74.02 15.82 7.52
N LEU A 210 73.56 14.58 7.68
CA LEU A 210 74.42 13.40 7.57
C LEU A 210 75.08 13.30 6.19
N THR A 211 74.33 13.50 5.11
CA THR A 211 74.88 13.48 3.75
C THR A 211 75.91 14.61 3.51
N LEU A 212 75.66 15.81 4.03
CA LEU A 212 76.60 16.93 3.93
C LEU A 212 77.87 16.68 4.74
N ASN A 213 77.74 16.14 5.96
CA ASN A 213 78.89 15.76 6.79
C ASN A 213 79.73 14.66 6.14
N SER A 214 79.09 13.67 5.49
CA SER A 214 79.81 12.65 4.70
C SER A 214 80.61 13.30 3.57
N LYS A 215 80.00 14.19 2.78
CA LYS A 215 80.69 14.90 1.71
C LYS A 215 81.85 15.77 2.23
N LEU A 216 81.65 16.42 3.38
CA LEU A 216 82.69 17.22 4.02
C LEU A 216 83.88 16.35 4.45
N ALA A 217 83.61 15.17 5.04
CA ALA A 217 84.64 14.21 5.40
C ALA A 217 85.42 13.70 4.17
N ASP A 218 84.73 13.42 3.06
CA ASP A 218 85.36 13.04 1.80
C ASP A 218 86.31 14.13 1.29
N LEU A 219 85.86 15.40 1.28
CA LEU A 219 86.67 16.55 0.87
C LEU A 219 87.88 16.78 1.78
N TYR A 220 87.73 16.61 3.10
CA TYR A 220 88.87 16.67 4.02
C TYR A 220 89.88 15.56 3.73
N GLY A 221 89.40 14.33 3.50
CA GLY A 221 90.25 13.21 3.12
C GLY A 221 91.01 13.47 1.81
N GLU A 222 90.37 14.05 0.80
CA GLU A 222 91.01 14.41 -0.47
C GLU A 222 92.06 15.52 -0.28
N ARG A 223 91.73 16.56 0.49
CA ARG A 223 92.67 17.63 0.85
C ARG A 223 93.91 17.10 1.57
N ASP A 224 93.72 16.18 2.51
CA ASP A 224 94.81 15.62 3.29
C ASP A 224 95.72 14.75 2.42
N ARG A 225 95.16 13.92 1.52
CA ARG A 225 95.93 13.19 0.49
C ARG A 225 96.74 14.13 -0.41
N ASN A 226 96.12 15.21 -0.89
CA ASN A 226 96.80 16.21 -1.72
C ASN A 226 97.92 16.93 -0.95
N ASN A 227 97.71 17.24 0.32
CA ASN A 227 98.72 17.83 1.19
C ASN A 227 99.89 16.88 1.42
N GLU A 228 99.63 15.60 1.72
CA GLU A 228 100.67 14.58 1.84
C GLU A 228 101.48 14.48 0.55
N GLN A 229 100.81 14.41 -0.61
CA GLN A 229 101.48 14.33 -1.90
C GLN A 229 102.35 15.56 -2.17
N ARG A 230 101.82 16.76 -1.90
CA ARG A 230 102.58 18.02 -2.00
C ARG A 230 103.82 17.99 -1.10
N GLN A 231 103.68 17.55 0.15
CA GLN A 231 104.79 17.46 1.09
C GLN A 231 105.85 16.45 0.63
N ARG A 232 105.43 15.28 0.13
CA ARG A 232 106.33 14.28 -0.45
C ARG A 232 107.10 14.84 -1.66
N LEU A 233 106.42 15.54 -2.56
CA LEU A 233 107.06 16.18 -3.72
C LEU A 233 108.05 17.26 -3.29
N MET A 234 107.69 18.08 -2.31
CA MET A 234 108.54 19.14 -1.78
C MET A 234 109.80 18.56 -1.12
N GLN A 235 109.65 17.50 -0.33
CA GLN A 235 110.78 16.78 0.27
C GLN A 235 111.71 16.20 -0.81
N ARG A 236 111.15 15.56 -1.85
CA ARG A 236 111.93 15.08 -3.01
C ARG A 236 112.66 16.22 -3.73
N PHE A 237 112.00 17.36 -3.94
CA PHE A 237 112.60 18.53 -4.55
C PHE A 237 113.79 19.06 -3.74
N TYR A 238 113.63 19.23 -2.42
CA TYR A 238 114.72 19.67 -1.54
C TYR A 238 115.88 18.67 -1.51
N GLN A 239 115.59 17.37 -1.47
CA GLN A 239 116.59 16.30 -1.52
C GLN A 239 117.40 16.37 -2.83
N ASN A 240 116.70 16.38 -3.98
CA ASN A 240 117.32 16.49 -5.31
C ASN A 240 118.15 17.77 -5.45
N HIS A 241 117.64 18.92 -4.97
CA HIS A 241 118.37 20.18 -5.03
C HIS A 241 119.64 20.16 -4.16
N LYS A 242 119.59 19.54 -2.97
CA LYS A 242 120.77 19.32 -2.13
C LYS A 242 121.79 18.42 -2.81
N GLU A 243 121.34 17.33 -3.44
CA GLU A 243 122.20 16.42 -4.20
C GLU A 243 122.89 17.13 -5.38
N LEU A 244 122.15 17.93 -6.15
CA LEU A 244 122.70 18.73 -7.25
C LEU A 244 123.77 19.72 -6.77
N ARG A 245 123.51 20.49 -5.70
CA ARG A 245 124.52 21.40 -5.13
C ARG A 245 125.76 20.65 -4.63
N ASN A 246 125.57 19.49 -4.02
CA ASN A 246 126.68 18.64 -3.61
C ASN A 246 127.48 18.16 -4.84
N GLN A 247 126.82 17.77 -5.93
CA GLN A 247 127.50 17.40 -7.18
C GLN A 247 128.27 18.58 -7.79
N GLU A 248 127.69 19.78 -7.84
CA GLU A 248 128.38 20.99 -8.30
C GLU A 248 129.60 21.33 -7.41
N TYR A 249 129.45 21.19 -6.09
CA TYR A 249 130.56 21.37 -5.16
C TYR A 249 131.67 20.33 -5.38
N ILE A 250 131.32 19.07 -5.61
CA ILE A 250 132.30 18.03 -5.95
C ILE A 250 132.98 18.32 -7.30
N LEU A 251 132.24 18.80 -8.31
CA LEU A 251 132.80 19.16 -9.62
C LEU A 251 133.73 20.36 -9.54
N THR A 252 133.39 21.39 -8.75
CA THR A 252 134.26 22.55 -8.52
C THR A 252 135.51 22.17 -7.73
N LEU A 253 135.39 21.35 -6.68
CA LEU A 253 136.54 20.78 -5.98
C LEU A 253 137.44 19.95 -6.92
N ARG A 254 136.86 19.11 -7.79
CA ARG A 254 137.63 18.38 -8.81
C ARG A 254 138.36 19.32 -9.76
N LYS A 255 137.71 20.38 -10.24
CA LYS A 255 138.35 21.41 -11.10
C LYS A 255 139.52 22.11 -10.37
N ILE A 256 139.33 22.50 -9.11
CA ILE A 256 140.39 23.13 -8.29
C ILE A 256 141.54 22.15 -8.07
N LEU A 257 141.27 20.89 -7.73
CA LEU A 257 142.29 19.85 -7.57
C LEU A 257 143.06 19.61 -8.88
N SER A 258 142.39 19.59 -10.05
CA SER A 258 143.08 19.49 -11.34
C SER A 258 143.93 20.74 -11.67
N ALA A 259 143.50 21.93 -11.25
CA ALA A 259 144.27 23.17 -11.42
C ALA A 259 145.49 23.23 -10.48
N LEU A 260 145.37 22.73 -9.25
CA LEU A 260 146.48 22.56 -8.31
C LEU A 260 147.46 21.49 -8.78
N GLY A 261 146.99 20.37 -9.35
CA GLY A 261 147.84 19.38 -10.01
C GLY A 261 148.57 19.94 -11.23
N SER A 262 147.91 20.83 -11.99
CA SER A 262 148.52 21.54 -13.12
C SER A 262 149.55 22.60 -12.70
N ASN A 263 149.39 23.21 -11.52
CA ASN A 263 150.34 24.15 -10.93
C ASN A 263 151.50 23.46 -10.21
N SER A 264 151.28 22.29 -9.60
CA SER A 264 152.34 21.41 -9.08
C SER A 264 153.29 20.96 -10.21
N SER A 265 152.73 20.63 -11.39
CA SER A 265 153.52 20.32 -12.59
C SER A 265 154.31 21.52 -13.16
N LYS A 266 153.96 22.76 -12.80
CA LYS A 266 154.71 23.97 -13.19
C LYS A 266 155.70 24.45 -12.11
N ALA A 267 155.54 24.01 -10.86
CA ALA A 267 156.47 24.30 -9.76
C ALA A 267 157.66 23.33 -9.71
N GLU A 268 157.55 22.13 -10.29
CA GLU A 268 158.65 21.14 -10.38
C GLU A 268 159.45 21.21 -11.71
N ARG A 269 159.25 22.25 -12.52
CA ARG A 269 160.09 22.55 -13.70
C ARG A 269 160.58 23.99 -13.67
N LYS A 270 161.38 24.32 -12.66
CA LYS A 270 162.39 25.40 -12.69
C LYS A 270 163.61 24.95 -11.91
#